data_AF-A0A923PQ24-F1
#
_entry.id   AF-A0A923PQ24-F1
#
_cell.length_a   1.000
_cell.length_b   1.000
_cell.length_c   1.000
_cell.angle_alpha   90.00
_cell.angle_beta   90.00
_cell.angle_gamma   90.00
#
_symmetry.space_group_name_H-M   'P 1'
#
loop_
_entity.id
_entity.type
_entity.pdbx_description
1 polymer ?
#
loop_
_entity_poly.entity_id
_entity_poly.type
_entity_poly.pdbx_seq_one_letter_code
_entity_poly.pdbx_strand_id
1 'polypeptide(L)'
;MILANLDLSESDPKILKRAFEITGNGQEFTDTYGSIESGKKICLLNRDDWTIIVCEDDGGGTGGGGGSPFITNECGCQIFANQRKPGGTIKVEDTQFNQDFPVRRVRVVAKNGWFTWRRTDTDDNGCWRVDKEFSGRAWFWVKFKDTVTDRVKIRFSGIRGLRFWQKAFTGSVYLGRLNGPNFHNISTRFGRWNGQEVGTKVHYSWAGATVNNALHEFHDFSSQEGFIPPPDNINMMVNLKRTGGFATMLRQMGSQDFITAVNQGVGFWAPNAIGFTLNDNIGQVLVDATQSLSWPQSSPLLNTFLGDVNTGGDFRNSDRMKRLAYHEIGHASHFAGSSTSFYRSIIAAEVGAFGHGNPNVNLAGHIQIAESWAQHMALTMVKLQYPPSVGNTSVVLSWELEHEDVRNEKENHIPIGIFNDLIDGINLSENVYDEDDFILDSNGFIVSVPRTPLRDNVTGGYTNQFFAQTMNSSVFTPDILRQRCISSLPVNVTTADVNDLFSEYNN
;
A
#
# COMPACT_ATOMS: atom_id res chain seq x y z
N MET A 1 -10.22 -2.02 28.49
CA MET A 1 -10.72 -3.05 27.56
C MET A 1 -10.38 -2.66 26.11
N ILE A 2 -9.09 -2.67 25.77
CA ILE A 2 -8.55 -2.34 24.43
C ILE A 2 -7.68 -3.50 23.91
N LEU A 3 -7.05 -4.24 24.82
CA LEU A 3 -6.12 -5.34 24.55
C LEU A 3 -6.76 -6.56 23.85
N ALA A 4 -8.06 -6.81 24.03
CA ALA A 4 -8.75 -7.95 23.40
C ALA A 4 -8.88 -7.82 21.86
N ASN A 5 -8.64 -6.63 21.30
CA ASN A 5 -8.62 -6.38 19.85
C ASN A 5 -7.23 -6.56 19.25
N LEU A 6 -6.23 -6.86 20.08
CA LEU A 6 -4.85 -7.00 19.65
C LEU A 6 -4.49 -8.47 19.58
N ASP A 7 -4.23 -8.94 18.38
CA ASP A 7 -3.58 -10.23 18.24
C ASP A 7 -2.06 -10.01 18.32
N LEU A 8 -1.55 -10.18 19.53
CA LEU A 8 -0.12 -10.07 19.84
C LEU A 8 0.67 -11.34 19.49
N SER A 9 0.01 -12.41 19.03
CA SER A 9 0.68 -13.68 18.73
C SER A 9 1.70 -13.57 17.59
N GLU A 10 1.67 -12.52 16.77
CA GLU A 10 2.55 -12.38 15.61
C GLU A 10 3.68 -11.34 15.78
N SER A 11 3.90 -10.81 16.99
CA SER A 11 4.89 -9.74 17.22
C SER A 11 5.95 -10.16 18.23
N ASP A 12 7.22 -9.89 17.92
CA ASP A 12 8.34 -10.16 18.84
C ASP A 12 8.06 -9.50 20.21
N PRO A 13 8.06 -10.30 21.30
CA PRO A 13 7.80 -9.82 22.65
C PRO A 13 8.60 -8.57 23.04
N LYS A 14 9.87 -8.50 22.62
CA LYS A 14 10.75 -7.37 22.93
C LYS A 14 10.32 -6.11 22.20
N ILE A 15 9.91 -6.23 20.94
CA ILE A 15 9.35 -5.12 20.14
C ILE A 15 8.08 -4.60 20.80
N LEU A 16 7.23 -5.53 21.24
CA LEU A 16 5.96 -5.26 21.90
C LEU A 16 6.14 -4.47 23.19
N LYS A 17 7.00 -4.97 24.08
CA LYS A 17 7.36 -4.27 25.32
C LYS A 17 7.89 -2.87 25.02
N ARG A 18 8.83 -2.76 24.07
CA ARG A 18 9.46 -1.48 23.73
C ARG A 18 8.45 -0.47 23.15
N ALA A 19 7.50 -0.93 22.33
CA ALA A 19 6.44 -0.07 21.80
C ALA A 19 5.51 0.46 22.92
N PHE A 20 5.21 -0.35 23.92
CA PHE A 20 4.45 0.09 25.10
C PHE A 20 5.28 1.05 25.99
N GLU A 21 6.56 0.78 26.21
CA GLU A 21 7.48 1.65 26.96
C GLU A 21 7.59 3.05 26.34
N ILE A 22 7.83 3.15 25.04
CA ILE A 22 7.96 4.43 24.31
C ILE A 22 6.69 5.28 24.44
N THR A 23 5.52 4.65 24.61
CA THR A 23 4.24 5.35 24.74
C THR A 23 3.84 5.68 26.17
N GLY A 24 4.73 5.48 27.15
CA GLY A 24 4.42 5.68 28.57
C GLY A 24 3.46 4.63 29.14
N ASN A 25 3.19 3.55 28.40
CA ASN A 25 2.26 2.48 28.79
C ASN A 25 3.01 1.18 29.17
N GLY A 26 4.30 1.26 29.49
CA GLY A 26 5.11 0.08 29.86
C GLY A 26 4.55 -0.69 31.05
N GLN A 27 3.88 0.01 31.98
CA GLN A 27 3.17 -0.63 33.09
C GLN A 27 1.98 -1.46 32.60
N GLU A 28 1.17 -0.96 31.66
CA GLU A 28 0.03 -1.71 31.10
C GLU A 28 0.50 -2.97 30.36
N PHE A 29 1.65 -2.92 29.69
CA PHE A 29 2.26 -4.12 29.12
C PHE A 29 2.63 -5.14 30.19
N THR A 30 3.35 -4.71 31.23
CA THR A 30 3.81 -5.58 32.32
C THR A 30 2.63 -6.17 33.11
N ASP A 31 1.58 -5.37 33.33
CA ASP A 31 0.35 -5.78 34.01
C ASP A 31 -0.47 -6.79 33.18
N THR A 32 -0.38 -6.71 31.85
CA THR A 32 -1.16 -7.58 30.95
C THR A 32 -0.40 -8.86 30.56
N TYR A 33 0.92 -8.77 30.39
CA TYR A 33 1.76 -9.82 29.79
C TYR A 33 2.89 -10.30 30.69
N GLY A 34 3.06 -9.71 31.88
CA GLY A 34 4.17 -10.00 32.78
C GLY A 34 5.52 -9.42 32.35
N SER A 35 6.57 -9.77 33.08
CA SER A 35 7.95 -9.43 32.69
C SER A 35 8.49 -10.46 31.70
N ILE A 36 9.11 -10.00 30.60
CA ILE A 36 9.71 -10.88 29.60
C ILE A 36 11.04 -11.41 30.16
N GLU A 37 11.08 -12.68 30.54
CA GLU A 37 12.34 -13.41 30.67
C GLU A 37 12.88 -13.78 29.29
N SER A 38 14.20 -13.67 29.10
CA SER A 38 14.86 -13.91 27.82
C SER A 38 14.50 -15.28 27.22
N GLY A 39 13.90 -15.29 26.03
CA GLY A 39 13.69 -16.49 25.21
C GLY A 39 12.33 -17.19 25.35
N LYS A 40 11.36 -16.63 26.09
CA LYS A 40 10.01 -17.22 26.23
C LYS A 40 8.96 -16.53 25.34
N LYS A 41 8.06 -17.33 24.75
CA LYS A 41 6.86 -16.88 24.00
C LYS A 41 5.98 -15.98 24.89
N ILE A 42 5.30 -14.97 24.32
CA ILE A 42 4.30 -14.19 25.09
C ILE A 42 3.15 -15.11 25.42
N CYS A 43 2.84 -15.20 26.71
CA CYS A 43 1.65 -15.86 27.17
C CYS A 43 0.74 -14.85 27.87
N LEU A 44 -0.56 -14.97 27.67
CA LEU A 44 -1.52 -14.22 28.50
C LEU A 44 -1.44 -14.78 29.91
N LEU A 45 -1.28 -13.90 30.92
CA LEU A 45 -1.25 -14.30 32.32
C LEU A 45 -2.56 -13.88 33.00
N ASN A 46 -3.00 -14.69 33.96
CA ASN A 46 -4.12 -14.35 34.81
C ASN A 46 -3.67 -13.27 35.80
N ARG A 47 -4.45 -12.19 35.85
CA ARG A 47 -4.11 -10.98 36.62
C ARG A 47 -4.08 -11.24 38.13
N ASP A 48 -4.87 -12.20 38.60
CA ASP A 48 -5.06 -12.43 40.03
C ASP A 48 -4.03 -13.41 40.63
N ASP A 49 -3.43 -14.28 39.81
CA ASP A 49 -2.53 -15.35 40.29
C ASP A 49 -1.28 -15.59 39.41
N TRP A 50 -1.08 -14.78 38.36
CA TRP A 50 0.04 -14.88 37.42
C TRP A 50 0.18 -16.23 36.70
N THR A 51 -0.88 -17.05 36.69
CA THR A 51 -0.88 -18.32 35.97
C THR A 51 -0.94 -18.11 34.45
N ILE A 52 -0.29 -18.99 33.70
CA ILE A 52 -0.26 -18.96 32.23
C ILE A 52 -1.62 -19.37 31.68
N ILE A 53 -2.32 -18.45 30.99
CA ILE A 53 -3.64 -18.66 30.38
C ILE A 53 -3.54 -19.27 28.98
N VAL A 54 -2.66 -18.72 28.12
CA VAL A 54 -2.47 -19.17 26.72
C VAL A 54 -1.06 -18.84 26.28
N CYS A 55 -0.34 -19.83 25.74
CA CYS A 55 0.87 -19.62 24.94
C CYS A 55 0.58 -20.00 23.48
N GLU A 56 1.35 -19.43 22.56
CA GLU A 56 1.31 -19.69 21.13
C GLU A 56 1.55 -21.18 20.82
N ASP A 57 0.47 -21.91 20.51
CA ASP A 57 0.52 -23.14 19.71
C ASP A 57 -0.18 -22.89 18.39
N ASP A 58 0.50 -23.27 17.32
CA ASP A 58 0.07 -23.28 15.92
C ASP A 58 -1.04 -24.30 15.70
N GLY A 59 -2.17 -24.10 16.36
CA GLY A 59 -3.40 -24.86 16.16
C GLY A 59 -4.04 -24.52 14.83
N GLY A 60 -3.30 -24.69 13.73
CA GLY A 60 -3.77 -24.90 12.36
C GLY A 60 -4.52 -26.23 12.27
N GLY A 61 -5.52 -26.41 13.12
CA GLY A 61 -6.47 -27.49 13.01
C GLY A 61 -7.53 -27.09 12.01
N THR A 62 -7.33 -27.43 10.73
CA THR A 62 -8.42 -27.76 9.81
C THR A 62 -9.11 -29.01 10.36
N GLY A 63 -9.83 -28.84 11.47
CA GLY A 63 -10.46 -29.93 12.19
C GLY A 63 -11.53 -30.57 11.32
N GLY A 64 -11.18 -31.69 10.69
CA GLY A 64 -12.11 -32.56 9.97
C GLY A 64 -13.27 -32.95 10.87
N GLY A 65 -14.46 -32.51 10.50
CA GLY A 65 -15.67 -32.72 11.30
C GLY A 65 -16.92 -32.74 10.43
N GLY A 66 -17.14 -33.88 9.77
CA GLY A 66 -18.43 -34.32 9.20
C GLY A 66 -18.97 -33.46 8.06
N GLY A 67 -19.17 -34.06 6.89
CA GLY A 67 -19.71 -33.43 5.67
C GLY A 67 -21.10 -32.82 5.87
N SER A 68 -21.14 -31.65 6.48
CA SER A 68 -22.33 -30.80 6.50
C SER A 68 -22.51 -30.28 5.07
N PRO A 69 -23.71 -30.42 4.48
CA PRO A 69 -23.93 -29.93 3.12
C PRO A 69 -23.68 -28.42 3.07
N PHE A 70 -23.20 -27.95 1.92
CA PHE A 70 -23.08 -26.51 1.66
C PHE A 70 -24.43 -25.94 1.22
N ILE A 71 -24.69 -24.69 1.58
CA ILE A 71 -25.78 -23.88 1.05
C ILE A 71 -25.20 -22.57 0.52
N THR A 72 -25.89 -21.96 -0.44
CA THR A 72 -25.60 -20.61 -0.89
C THR A 72 -26.29 -19.62 0.04
N ASN A 73 -25.52 -18.70 0.64
CA ASN A 73 -26.09 -17.64 1.47
C ASN A 73 -26.68 -16.50 0.61
N GLU A 74 -27.30 -15.50 1.26
CA GLU A 74 -27.91 -14.35 0.57
C GLU A 74 -26.91 -13.52 -0.25
N CYS A 75 -25.62 -13.67 0.04
CA CYS A 75 -24.54 -12.96 -0.64
C CYS A 75 -23.87 -13.79 -1.75
N GLY A 76 -24.37 -14.99 -2.04
CA GLY A 76 -23.83 -15.89 -3.06
C GLY A 76 -22.70 -16.83 -2.58
N CYS A 77 -22.34 -16.78 -1.30
CA CYS A 77 -21.23 -17.57 -0.75
C CYS A 77 -21.66 -18.99 -0.39
N GLN A 78 -20.79 -19.97 -0.70
CA GLN A 78 -20.92 -21.35 -0.23
C GLN A 78 -20.52 -21.46 1.25
N ILE A 79 -21.52 -21.62 2.12
CA ILE A 79 -21.39 -21.73 3.58
C ILE A 79 -21.90 -23.10 4.06
N PHE A 80 -21.60 -23.47 5.30
CA PHE A 80 -22.17 -24.70 5.88
C PHE A 80 -23.67 -24.54 6.17
N ALA A 81 -24.48 -25.55 5.81
CA ALA A 81 -25.91 -25.59 6.15
C ALA A 81 -26.17 -25.51 7.66
N ASN A 82 -25.23 -26.01 8.47
CA ASN A 82 -25.32 -25.96 9.91
C ASN A 82 -25.22 -24.51 10.41
N GLN A 83 -26.32 -24.00 10.97
CA GLN A 83 -26.44 -22.65 11.53
C GLN A 83 -25.33 -22.30 12.53
N ARG A 84 -24.77 -23.30 13.21
CA ARG A 84 -23.73 -23.11 14.21
C ARG A 84 -22.33 -22.99 13.63
N LYS A 85 -22.09 -23.34 12.37
CA LYS A 85 -20.77 -23.20 11.72
C LYS A 85 -20.68 -21.81 11.06
N PRO A 86 -19.81 -20.90 11.54
CA PRO A 86 -19.80 -19.53 11.04
C PRO A 86 -19.43 -19.42 9.56
N GLY A 87 -20.03 -18.45 8.87
CA GLY A 87 -19.71 -18.16 7.47
C GLY A 87 -20.37 -16.88 7.01
N GLY A 88 -19.88 -16.32 5.90
CA GLY A 88 -20.32 -15.00 5.49
C GLY A 88 -19.60 -14.41 4.29
N THR A 89 -19.84 -13.12 4.08
CA THR A 89 -19.17 -12.28 3.09
C THR A 89 -18.63 -11.00 3.73
N ILE A 90 -17.57 -10.45 3.17
CA ILE A 90 -17.05 -9.12 3.50
C ILE A 90 -16.93 -8.33 2.21
N LYS A 91 -17.54 -7.15 2.18
CA LYS A 91 -17.52 -6.23 1.04
C LYS A 91 -17.12 -4.82 1.45
N VAL A 92 -16.62 -4.04 0.49
CA VAL A 92 -16.27 -2.62 0.62
C VAL A 92 -16.95 -1.83 -0.47
N GLU A 93 -17.46 -0.65 -0.12
CA GLU A 93 -18.06 0.28 -1.08
C GLU A 93 -16.98 0.95 -1.92
N ASP A 94 -17.06 0.80 -3.24
CA ASP A 94 -16.29 1.57 -4.21
C ASP A 94 -17.11 2.78 -4.67
N THR A 95 -16.56 3.96 -4.46
CA THR A 95 -17.25 5.23 -4.67
C THR A 95 -17.44 5.62 -6.13
N GLN A 96 -16.65 5.05 -7.04
CA GLN A 96 -16.75 5.34 -8.48
C GLN A 96 -17.89 4.52 -9.06
N PHE A 97 -17.94 3.25 -8.74
CA PHE A 97 -19.04 2.40 -9.17
C PHE A 97 -20.32 2.59 -8.35
N ASN A 98 -20.23 3.23 -7.18
CA ASN A 98 -21.32 3.34 -6.21
C ASN A 98 -21.91 1.95 -5.86
N GLN A 99 -21.05 0.95 -5.73
CA GLN A 99 -21.41 -0.45 -5.48
C GLN A 99 -20.42 -1.12 -4.53
N ASP A 100 -20.84 -2.24 -3.95
CA ASP A 100 -20.03 -3.01 -3.00
C ASP A 100 -19.26 -4.11 -3.72
N PHE A 101 -17.93 -4.09 -3.58
CA PHE A 101 -17.02 -5.12 -4.09
C PHE A 101 -16.54 -6.06 -2.99
N PRO A 102 -16.20 -7.31 -3.31
CA PRO A 102 -15.65 -8.25 -2.34
C PRO A 102 -14.32 -7.78 -1.77
N VAL A 103 -14.09 -8.00 -0.47
CA VAL A 103 -12.77 -7.79 0.14
C VAL A 103 -11.98 -9.09 0.06
N ARG A 104 -10.97 -9.09 -0.81
CA ARG A 104 -10.25 -10.31 -1.20
C ARG A 104 -9.23 -10.72 -0.15
N ARG A 105 -9.16 -12.02 0.15
CA ARG A 105 -8.04 -12.66 0.86
C ARG A 105 -7.67 -12.04 2.20
N VAL A 106 -8.64 -11.46 2.91
CA VAL A 106 -8.42 -10.96 4.28
C VAL A 106 -8.67 -12.06 5.29
N ARG A 107 -7.82 -12.13 6.31
CA ARG A 107 -7.98 -13.08 7.41
C ARG A 107 -9.17 -12.71 8.30
N VAL A 108 -10.11 -13.64 8.47
CA VAL A 108 -11.20 -13.58 9.43
C VAL A 108 -10.83 -14.37 10.68
N VAL A 109 -10.95 -13.72 11.84
CA VAL A 109 -10.78 -14.34 13.15
C VAL A 109 -12.14 -14.48 13.82
N ALA A 110 -12.51 -15.69 14.18
CA ALA A 110 -13.76 -16.02 14.86
C ALA A 110 -13.47 -16.59 16.25
N LYS A 111 -14.02 -15.98 17.30
CA LYS A 111 -13.85 -16.40 18.70
C LYS A 111 -15.17 -16.90 19.28
N ASN A 112 -15.12 -18.02 19.99
CA ASN A 112 -16.25 -18.63 20.71
C ASN A 112 -15.84 -18.95 22.15
N GLY A 113 -16.11 -18.01 23.07
CA GLY A 113 -15.67 -18.09 24.46
C GLY A 113 -14.19 -17.70 24.66
N TRP A 114 -13.64 -18.00 25.83
CA TRP A 114 -12.28 -17.54 26.22
C TRP A 114 -11.15 -18.30 25.52
N PHE A 115 -11.36 -19.58 25.19
CA PHE A 115 -10.30 -20.49 24.71
C PHE A 115 -10.48 -20.98 23.27
N THR A 116 -11.60 -20.67 22.61
CA THR A 116 -11.83 -21.15 21.23
C THR A 116 -11.69 -20.01 20.24
N TRP A 117 -10.67 -20.09 19.40
CA TRP A 117 -10.37 -19.16 18.32
C TRP A 117 -10.23 -19.96 17.04
N ARG A 118 -10.73 -19.45 15.93
CA ARG A 118 -10.58 -20.00 14.60
C ARG A 118 -10.20 -18.90 13.64
N ARG A 119 -9.42 -19.25 12.64
CA ARG A 119 -8.95 -18.36 11.60
C ARG A 119 -9.34 -18.99 10.26
N THR A 120 -9.78 -18.16 9.34
CA THR A 120 -10.00 -18.48 7.93
C THR A 120 -9.68 -17.22 7.14
N ASP A 121 -9.65 -17.31 5.84
CA ASP A 121 -9.46 -16.16 4.95
C ASP A 121 -10.70 -16.01 4.07
N THR A 122 -10.95 -14.81 3.56
CA THR A 122 -11.89 -14.63 2.46
C THR A 122 -11.29 -15.15 1.16
N ASP A 123 -12.12 -15.64 0.24
CA ASP A 123 -11.71 -15.86 -1.15
C ASP A 123 -11.75 -14.55 -1.95
N ASP A 124 -11.55 -14.63 -3.27
CA ASP A 124 -11.65 -13.48 -4.17
C ASP A 124 -13.08 -12.92 -4.30
N ASN A 125 -14.10 -13.68 -3.89
CA ASN A 125 -15.49 -13.23 -3.81
C ASN A 125 -15.84 -12.67 -2.42
N GLY A 126 -14.85 -12.51 -1.53
CA GLY A 126 -15.05 -11.99 -0.18
C GLY A 126 -15.74 -13.01 0.74
N CYS A 127 -15.88 -14.27 0.31
CA CYS A 127 -16.60 -15.31 1.03
C CYS A 127 -15.67 -16.04 2.01
N TRP A 128 -16.17 -16.35 3.20
CA TRP A 128 -15.41 -17.05 4.24
C TRP A 128 -16.30 -18.03 5.03
N ARG A 129 -15.68 -19.05 5.62
CA ARG A 129 -16.38 -20.03 6.46
C ARG A 129 -15.44 -20.70 7.45
N VAL A 130 -15.98 -21.12 8.59
CA VAL A 130 -15.25 -21.83 9.65
C VAL A 130 -15.89 -23.19 9.87
N ASP A 131 -15.12 -24.26 9.67
CA ASP A 131 -15.58 -25.65 9.85
C ASP A 131 -15.59 -26.08 11.33
N LYS A 132 -16.27 -25.30 12.17
CA LYS A 132 -16.43 -25.61 13.59
C LYS A 132 -17.71 -25.01 14.12
N GLU A 133 -18.46 -25.80 14.86
CA GLU A 133 -19.68 -25.33 15.51
C GLU A 133 -19.38 -24.36 16.66
N PHE A 134 -20.15 -23.28 16.67
CA PHE A 134 -20.13 -22.24 17.68
C PHE A 134 -21.41 -22.32 18.54
N SER A 135 -21.37 -21.79 19.75
CA SER A 135 -22.52 -21.76 20.68
C SER A 135 -22.45 -20.54 21.58
N GLY A 136 -23.61 -20.07 22.06
CA GLY A 136 -23.64 -18.94 22.96
C GLY A 136 -23.22 -17.65 22.24
N ARG A 137 -22.04 -17.11 22.56
CA ARG A 137 -21.57 -15.83 22.01
C ARG A 137 -20.37 -16.05 21.11
N ALA A 138 -20.42 -15.43 19.93
CA ALA A 138 -19.33 -15.42 18.98
C ALA A 138 -18.90 -13.98 18.68
N TRP A 139 -17.60 -13.77 18.50
CA TRP A 139 -17.01 -12.48 18.14
C TRP A 139 -16.18 -12.63 16.88
N PHE A 140 -16.22 -11.62 16.02
CA PHE A 140 -15.58 -11.69 14.70
C PHE A 140 -14.71 -10.46 14.46
N TRP A 141 -13.57 -10.68 13.83
CA TRP A 141 -12.65 -9.64 13.37
C TRP A 141 -12.18 -9.94 11.97
N VAL A 142 -11.89 -8.89 11.21
CA VAL A 142 -11.12 -8.94 9.97
C VAL A 142 -9.71 -8.45 10.27
N LYS A 143 -8.73 -9.06 9.64
CA LYS A 143 -7.36 -8.59 9.59
C LYS A 143 -6.93 -8.41 8.15
N PHE A 144 -6.33 -7.27 7.87
CA PHE A 144 -5.76 -6.97 6.56
C PHE A 144 -4.40 -7.67 6.41
N LYS A 145 -4.45 -8.98 6.26
CA LYS A 145 -3.32 -9.87 6.01
C LYS A 145 -3.80 -10.96 5.08
N ASP A 146 -3.10 -11.13 3.97
CA ASP A 146 -3.28 -12.26 3.07
C ASP A 146 -2.42 -13.41 3.55
N THR A 147 -3.04 -14.51 3.96
CA THR A 147 -2.32 -15.74 4.30
C THR A 147 -2.58 -16.90 3.35
N VAL A 148 -3.35 -16.63 2.29
CA VAL A 148 -3.55 -17.53 1.16
C VAL A 148 -2.34 -17.48 0.24
N THR A 149 -1.85 -16.27 -0.07
CA THR A 149 -0.67 -16.08 -0.93
C THR A 149 0.51 -15.38 -0.26
N ASP A 150 0.34 -14.93 0.99
CA ASP A 150 1.38 -14.22 1.76
C ASP A 150 1.88 -12.94 1.08
N ARG A 151 1.10 -12.35 0.16
CA ARG A 151 1.47 -11.11 -0.55
C ARG A 151 1.62 -9.92 0.38
N VAL A 152 0.74 -9.79 1.39
CA VAL A 152 0.69 -8.55 2.19
C VAL A 152 0.24 -8.70 3.63
N LYS A 153 0.80 -7.80 4.44
CA LYS A 153 0.30 -7.38 5.74
C LYS A 153 0.13 -5.87 5.77
N ILE A 154 -1.10 -5.39 5.99
CA ILE A 154 -1.40 -3.96 6.10
C ILE A 154 -1.43 -3.54 7.56
N ARG A 155 -0.79 -2.41 7.84
CA ARG A 155 -0.76 -1.72 9.13
C ARG A 155 -1.20 -0.28 8.91
N PHE A 156 -1.42 0.45 10.00
CA PHE A 156 -2.03 1.76 9.92
C PHE A 156 -1.40 2.78 10.86
N SER A 157 -1.43 4.03 10.44
CA SER A 157 -1.15 5.20 11.27
C SER A 157 -2.26 6.23 11.19
N GLY A 158 -2.26 7.20 12.12
CA GLY A 158 -3.21 8.32 12.08
C GLY A 158 -4.63 7.99 12.58
N ILE A 159 -4.84 6.83 13.21
CA ILE A 159 -6.15 6.41 13.72
C ILE A 159 -6.52 7.21 14.98
N ARG A 160 -7.79 7.64 15.11
CA ARG A 160 -8.26 8.50 16.21
C ARG A 160 -8.38 7.69 17.50
N GLY A 161 -7.86 8.23 18.60
CA GLY A 161 -7.92 7.59 19.93
C GLY A 161 -7.05 6.34 20.08
N LEU A 162 -6.21 6.04 19.09
CA LEU A 162 -5.33 4.87 19.05
C LEU A 162 -3.88 5.28 19.33
N ARG A 163 -3.15 4.41 20.03
CA ARG A 163 -1.80 4.67 20.53
C ARG A 163 -0.73 4.27 19.51
N PHE A 164 0.44 4.91 19.57
CA PHE A 164 1.55 4.71 18.62
C PHE A 164 1.95 3.23 18.44
N TRP A 165 1.86 2.40 19.49
CA TRP A 165 2.16 0.97 19.40
C TRP A 165 1.25 0.19 18.44
N GLN A 166 0.07 0.70 18.07
CA GLN A 166 -0.83 0.02 17.12
C GLN A 166 -0.27 -0.03 15.69
N LYS A 167 0.66 0.87 15.35
CA LYS A 167 1.44 0.81 14.10
C LYS A 167 2.28 -0.48 13.99
N ALA A 168 2.56 -1.14 15.11
CA ALA A 168 3.31 -2.39 15.14
C ALA A 168 2.52 -3.61 14.65
N PHE A 169 1.18 -3.52 14.63
CA PHE A 169 0.30 -4.66 14.40
C PHE A 169 -0.37 -4.60 13.04
N THR A 170 -0.62 -5.80 12.49
CA THR A 170 -1.57 -5.96 11.39
C THR A 170 -2.86 -5.27 11.75
N GLY A 171 -3.40 -4.48 10.82
CA GLY A 171 -4.65 -3.83 11.05
C GLY A 171 -5.79 -4.83 11.23
N SER A 172 -6.62 -4.60 12.24
CA SER A 172 -7.77 -5.44 12.56
C SER A 172 -9.04 -4.64 12.82
N VAL A 173 -10.14 -5.04 12.18
CA VAL A 173 -11.47 -4.46 12.32
C VAL A 173 -12.36 -5.42 13.09
N TYR A 174 -12.87 -5.02 14.25
CA TYR A 174 -13.89 -5.79 14.95
C TYR A 174 -15.23 -5.70 14.22
N LEU A 175 -15.77 -6.83 13.76
CA LEU A 175 -17.03 -6.87 13.02
C LEU A 175 -18.24 -6.82 13.94
N GLY A 176 -18.14 -7.41 15.12
CA GLY A 176 -19.23 -7.44 16.09
C GLY A 176 -19.32 -8.75 16.85
N ARG A 177 -20.36 -8.84 17.67
CA ARG A 177 -20.71 -10.02 18.46
C ARG A 177 -22.08 -10.51 18.03
N LEU A 178 -22.18 -11.81 17.77
CA LEU A 178 -23.45 -12.50 17.50
C LEU A 178 -23.79 -13.44 18.65
N ASN A 179 -25.09 -13.58 18.90
CA ASN A 179 -25.63 -14.58 19.81
C ASN A 179 -26.17 -15.74 18.98
N GLY A 180 -25.80 -16.96 19.36
CA GLY A 180 -26.19 -18.17 18.67
C GLY A 180 -27.69 -18.49 18.80
N PRO A 181 -28.15 -19.52 18.08
CA PRO A 181 -27.33 -20.50 17.36
C PRO A 181 -26.94 -20.11 15.94
N ASN A 182 -27.42 -18.99 15.39
CA ASN A 182 -27.20 -18.63 13.98
C ASN A 182 -25.92 -17.80 13.76
N PHE A 183 -24.95 -18.39 13.07
CA PHE A 183 -23.67 -17.78 12.71
C PHE A 183 -23.31 -17.96 11.23
N HIS A 184 -24.14 -18.63 10.43
CA HIS A 184 -23.73 -19.06 9.10
C HIS A 184 -24.00 -18.05 7.97
N ASN A 185 -24.71 -16.94 8.21
CA ASN A 185 -25.01 -15.90 7.19
C ASN A 185 -24.57 -14.50 7.65
N ILE A 186 -23.27 -14.29 7.82
CA ILE A 186 -22.72 -13.02 8.30
C ILE A 186 -22.37 -12.13 7.11
N SER A 187 -23.14 -11.08 6.87
CA SER A 187 -22.82 -10.08 5.85
C SER A 187 -22.17 -8.85 6.49
N THR A 188 -20.98 -8.50 6.02
CA THR A 188 -20.25 -7.31 6.46
C THR A 188 -20.03 -6.37 5.29
N ARG A 189 -20.37 -5.10 5.50
CA ARG A 189 -20.14 -4.02 4.55
C ARG A 189 -19.29 -2.93 5.19
N PHE A 190 -18.15 -2.62 4.58
CA PHE A 190 -17.37 -1.43 4.88
C PHE A 190 -17.83 -0.30 3.96
N GLY A 191 -18.73 0.54 4.46
CA GLY A 191 -19.24 1.70 3.73
C GLY A 191 -18.18 2.78 3.53
N ARG A 192 -18.38 3.63 2.52
CA ARG A 192 -17.44 4.71 2.19
C ARG A 192 -17.22 5.67 3.36
N TRP A 193 -16.02 6.20 3.45
CA TRP A 193 -15.72 7.29 4.39
C TRP A 193 -16.17 8.64 3.82
N ASN A 194 -16.86 9.44 4.63
CA ASN A 194 -17.44 10.71 4.20
C ASN A 194 -16.48 11.91 4.32
N GLY A 195 -15.25 11.69 4.77
CA GLY A 195 -14.25 12.74 4.89
C GLY A 195 -14.38 13.70 6.08
N GLN A 196 -15.33 13.47 7.00
CA GLN A 196 -15.59 14.39 8.12
C GLN A 196 -14.76 14.06 9.38
N GLU A 197 -14.45 12.78 9.61
CA GLU A 197 -13.71 12.36 10.80
C GLU A 197 -12.63 11.33 10.47
N VAL A 198 -11.39 11.80 10.42
CA VAL A 198 -10.21 10.97 10.14
C VAL A 198 -9.96 9.97 11.26
N GLY A 199 -9.61 8.74 10.89
CA GLY A 199 -9.22 7.72 11.85
C GLY A 199 -10.37 7.08 12.63
N THR A 200 -11.61 7.28 12.21
CA THR A 200 -12.77 6.53 12.72
C THR A 200 -12.73 5.08 12.26
N LYS A 201 -13.54 4.21 12.89
CA LYS A 201 -13.66 2.81 12.47
C LYS A 201 -14.08 2.68 11.00
N VAL A 202 -14.99 3.54 10.54
CA VAL A 202 -15.47 3.56 9.13
C VAL A 202 -14.31 3.88 8.19
N HIS A 203 -13.59 4.99 8.44
CA HIS A 203 -12.40 5.36 7.67
C HIS A 203 -11.40 4.21 7.64
N TYR A 204 -11.03 3.72 8.82
CA TYR A 204 -10.07 2.63 8.97
C TYR A 204 -10.44 1.36 8.19
N SER A 205 -11.69 0.91 8.28
CA SER A 205 -12.14 -0.30 7.57
C SER A 205 -12.23 -0.09 6.06
N TRP A 206 -12.68 1.08 5.62
CA TRP A 206 -12.81 1.40 4.20
C TRP A 206 -11.44 1.54 3.54
N ALA A 207 -10.55 2.40 4.08
CA ALA A 207 -9.20 2.59 3.56
C ALA A 207 -8.41 1.28 3.55
N GLY A 208 -8.51 0.49 4.61
CA GLY A 208 -7.87 -0.82 4.69
C GLY A 208 -8.32 -1.79 3.61
N ALA A 209 -9.62 -1.90 3.38
CA ALA A 209 -10.18 -2.81 2.39
C ALA A 209 -9.88 -2.35 0.96
N THR A 210 -9.94 -1.05 0.70
CA THR A 210 -9.64 -0.50 -0.63
C THR A 210 -8.16 -0.66 -0.98
N VAL A 211 -7.23 -0.39 -0.06
CA VAL A 211 -5.78 -0.62 -0.29
C VAL A 211 -5.47 -2.11 -0.41
N ASN A 212 -6.10 -2.97 0.39
CA ASN A 212 -5.97 -4.42 0.26
C ASN A 212 -6.39 -4.92 -1.13
N ASN A 213 -7.55 -4.46 -1.60
CA ASN A 213 -8.03 -4.81 -2.94
C ASN A 213 -7.11 -4.25 -4.02
N ALA A 214 -6.61 -3.01 -3.88
CA ALA A 214 -5.66 -2.42 -4.83
C ALA A 214 -4.41 -3.28 -5.00
N LEU A 215 -3.88 -3.88 -3.93
CA LEU A 215 -2.75 -4.80 -4.09
C LEU A 215 -3.12 -6.04 -4.91
N HIS A 216 -4.24 -6.70 -4.61
CA HIS A 216 -4.63 -7.89 -5.36
C HIS A 216 -4.93 -7.56 -6.83
N GLU A 217 -5.56 -6.42 -7.09
CA GLU A 217 -5.79 -5.86 -8.41
C GLU A 217 -4.46 -5.56 -9.12
N PHE A 218 -3.46 -5.00 -8.43
CA PHE A 218 -2.13 -4.76 -8.99
C PHE A 218 -1.49 -6.04 -9.51
N HIS A 219 -1.57 -7.16 -8.76
CA HIS A 219 -1.06 -8.45 -9.23
C HIS A 219 -1.81 -8.97 -10.47
N ASP A 220 -3.13 -8.78 -10.51
CA ASP A 220 -3.95 -9.22 -11.65
C ASP A 220 -3.60 -8.39 -12.90
N PHE A 221 -3.51 -7.06 -12.76
CA PHE A 221 -3.11 -6.16 -13.85
C PHE A 221 -1.66 -6.35 -14.27
N SER A 222 -0.74 -6.65 -13.34
CA SER A 222 0.65 -6.96 -13.69
C SER A 222 0.73 -8.18 -14.61
N SER A 223 -0.07 -9.21 -14.33
CA SER A 223 -0.16 -10.39 -15.19
C SER A 223 -0.78 -10.07 -16.55
N GLN A 224 -1.72 -9.12 -16.61
CA GLN A 224 -2.39 -8.72 -17.85
C GLN A 224 -1.47 -7.87 -18.74
N GLU A 225 -0.82 -6.87 -18.16
CA GLU A 225 -0.04 -5.85 -18.86
C GLU A 225 1.44 -6.24 -19.04
N GLY A 226 1.90 -7.30 -18.37
CA GLY A 226 3.29 -7.75 -18.44
C GLY A 226 4.25 -6.98 -17.53
N PHE A 227 3.73 -6.32 -16.49
CA PHE A 227 4.57 -5.75 -15.44
C PHE A 227 5.16 -6.85 -14.54
N ILE A 228 6.27 -6.53 -13.87
CA ILE A 228 6.81 -7.38 -12.81
C ILE A 228 5.91 -7.22 -11.59
N PRO A 229 5.34 -8.28 -11.00
CA PRO A 229 4.56 -8.14 -9.77
C PRO A 229 5.47 -7.70 -8.61
N PRO A 230 4.94 -6.97 -7.63
CA PRO A 230 5.72 -6.60 -6.45
C PRO A 230 6.12 -7.85 -5.65
N PRO A 231 7.20 -7.80 -4.84
CA PRO A 231 7.60 -8.93 -4.00
C PRO A 231 6.48 -9.43 -3.09
N ASP A 232 6.52 -10.70 -2.70
CA ASP A 232 5.63 -11.21 -1.66
C ASP A 232 6.04 -10.68 -0.27
N ASN A 233 5.16 -10.89 0.71
CA ASN A 233 5.33 -10.49 2.12
C ASN A 233 5.64 -8.99 2.28
N ILE A 234 5.00 -8.15 1.46
CA ILE A 234 5.10 -6.71 1.61
C ILE A 234 4.34 -6.27 2.86
N ASN A 235 4.99 -5.42 3.63
CA ASN A 235 4.36 -4.76 4.74
C ASN A 235 3.93 -3.34 4.35
N MET A 236 2.63 -3.15 4.13
CA MET A 236 2.08 -1.85 3.78
C MET A 236 1.66 -1.07 5.02
N MET A 237 1.91 0.25 5.02
CA MET A 237 1.40 1.16 6.04
C MET A 237 0.41 2.16 5.41
N VAL A 238 -0.84 2.16 5.86
CA VAL A 238 -1.85 3.13 5.44
C VAL A 238 -1.92 4.27 6.46
N ASN A 239 -1.56 5.48 6.06
CA ASN A 239 -1.65 6.65 6.91
C ASN A 239 -2.98 7.38 6.70
N LEU A 240 -3.90 7.21 7.64
CA LEU A 240 -5.26 7.78 7.54
C LEU A 240 -5.29 9.31 7.56
N LYS A 241 -4.20 9.99 7.91
CA LYS A 241 -4.11 11.47 8.00
C LYS A 241 -3.29 12.08 6.87
N ARG A 242 -2.98 11.31 5.83
CA ARG A 242 -2.18 11.77 4.70
C ARG A 242 -2.80 11.30 3.39
N THR A 243 -2.57 12.10 2.37
CA THR A 243 -2.92 11.85 0.97
C THR A 243 -1.71 11.46 0.12
N GLY A 244 -0.50 11.50 0.66
CA GLY A 244 0.73 11.06 -0.01
C GLY A 244 1.24 9.72 0.51
N GLY A 245 2.17 9.12 -0.24
CA GLY A 245 2.83 7.86 0.10
C GLY A 245 4.35 7.94 -0.07
N PHE A 246 5.00 6.80 0.10
CA PHE A 246 6.40 6.54 -0.27
C PHE A 246 6.72 5.04 -0.13
N ALA A 247 7.68 4.55 -0.91
CA ALA A 247 8.17 3.18 -0.83
C ALA A 247 9.63 3.11 -0.31
N THR A 248 9.83 2.45 0.84
CA THR A 248 11.17 2.28 1.43
C THR A 248 11.80 0.94 1.13
N MET A 249 10.96 -0.07 0.80
CA MET A 249 11.36 -1.46 0.66
C MET A 249 12.16 -2.02 1.85
N LEU A 250 12.02 -1.40 3.04
CA LEU A 250 12.88 -1.59 4.22
C LEU A 250 13.17 -3.06 4.56
N ARG A 251 12.17 -3.93 4.60
CA ARG A 251 12.34 -5.36 4.92
C ARG A 251 12.88 -6.16 3.75
N GLN A 252 12.53 -5.74 2.53
CA GLN A 252 12.95 -6.41 1.30
C GLN A 252 14.43 -6.16 1.01
N MET A 253 14.94 -4.94 1.27
CA MET A 253 16.37 -4.63 1.18
C MET A 253 17.16 -4.92 2.45
N GLY A 254 16.50 -4.95 3.61
CA GLY A 254 17.15 -5.09 4.91
C GLY A 254 17.50 -3.75 5.55
N SER A 255 17.43 -3.70 6.88
CA SER A 255 17.58 -2.46 7.65
C SER A 255 18.94 -1.79 7.51
N GLN A 256 20.00 -2.58 7.30
CA GLN A 256 21.36 -2.04 7.14
C GLN A 256 21.50 -1.25 5.83
N ASP A 257 20.99 -1.80 4.73
CA ASP A 257 21.02 -1.14 3.42
C ASP A 257 20.16 0.12 3.42
N PHE A 258 18.97 0.05 4.04
CA PHE A 258 18.10 1.21 4.24
C PHE A 258 18.79 2.33 5.03
N ILE A 259 19.36 2.03 6.20
CA ILE A 259 20.06 3.02 7.04
C ILE A 259 21.24 3.63 6.28
N THR A 260 21.96 2.80 5.52
CA THR A 260 23.09 3.28 4.71
C THR A 260 22.62 4.27 3.64
N ALA A 261 21.51 3.99 2.96
CA ALA A 261 20.92 4.90 1.98
C ALA A 261 20.49 6.23 2.63
N VAL A 262 19.79 6.19 3.77
CA VAL A 262 19.37 7.40 4.48
C VAL A 262 20.58 8.24 4.90
N ASN A 263 21.63 7.61 5.46
CA ASN A 263 22.86 8.31 5.86
C ASN A 263 23.59 8.92 4.67
N GLN A 264 23.64 8.22 3.53
CA GLN A 264 24.18 8.76 2.28
C GLN A 264 23.39 9.99 1.83
N GLY A 265 22.05 9.89 1.87
CA GLY A 265 21.16 10.99 1.57
C GLY A 265 21.43 12.19 2.46
N VAL A 266 21.51 12.04 3.78
CA VAL A 266 21.90 13.09 4.75
C VAL A 266 23.30 13.66 4.46
N GLY A 267 24.22 12.85 3.94
CA GLY A 267 25.54 13.29 3.52
C GLY A 267 25.53 14.30 2.37
N PHE A 268 24.52 14.28 1.49
CA PHE A 268 24.38 15.23 0.38
C PHE A 268 24.18 16.69 0.80
N TRP A 269 23.98 16.95 2.09
CA TRP A 269 23.57 18.25 2.65
C TRP A 269 24.73 19.04 3.23
N ALA A 270 25.83 18.37 3.52
CA ALA A 270 26.87 18.86 4.41
C ALA A 270 27.72 20.06 3.93
N PRO A 271 27.45 20.73 2.78
CA PRO A 271 28.04 22.06 2.54
C PRO A 271 27.16 23.31 2.79
N ASN A 272 25.82 23.32 2.75
CA ASN A 272 25.05 24.60 2.67
C ASN A 272 23.66 24.60 3.35
N ALA A 273 23.59 24.44 4.67
CA ALA A 273 22.33 24.39 5.42
C ALA A 273 21.80 25.77 5.90
N ILE A 274 21.56 26.73 5.01
CA ILE A 274 20.88 28.00 5.39
C ILE A 274 19.79 28.37 4.38
N GLY A 275 18.53 28.32 4.84
CA GLY A 275 17.35 28.78 4.09
C GLY A 275 16.52 27.65 3.52
N PHE A 276 15.61 27.08 4.32
CA PHE A 276 14.72 26.00 3.90
C PHE A 276 13.26 26.31 4.20
N THR A 277 12.39 26.03 3.24
CA THR A 277 10.93 25.96 3.38
C THR A 277 10.47 24.53 3.15
N LEU A 278 9.75 24.01 4.14
CA LEU A 278 9.30 22.62 4.32
C LEU A 278 8.08 22.34 3.45
N ASN A 279 8.09 21.32 2.58
CA ASN A 279 6.82 20.83 2.02
C ASN A 279 6.72 19.31 1.76
N ASP A 280 7.80 18.54 1.61
CA ASP A 280 7.66 17.11 1.29
C ASP A 280 8.09 16.16 2.43
N ASN A 281 7.20 15.22 2.71
CA ASN A 281 7.02 14.58 4.02
C ASN A 281 7.82 13.28 4.23
N ILE A 282 8.74 12.94 3.31
CA ILE A 282 9.61 11.75 3.43
C ILE A 282 10.96 12.10 4.06
N GLY A 283 11.64 13.14 3.55
CA GLY A 283 12.96 13.56 4.05
C GLY A 283 12.92 13.91 5.52
N GLN A 284 11.96 14.72 5.95
CA GLN A 284 11.82 15.08 7.37
C GLN A 284 11.45 13.88 8.24
N VAL A 285 10.56 12.98 7.80
CA VAL A 285 10.18 11.80 8.58
C VAL A 285 11.36 10.83 8.74
N LEU A 286 12.17 10.67 7.70
CA LEU A 286 13.36 9.81 7.72
C LEU A 286 14.52 10.44 8.49
N VAL A 287 14.69 11.77 8.37
CA VAL A 287 15.67 12.55 9.14
C VAL A 287 15.27 12.58 10.62
N ASP A 288 14.03 12.82 11.00
CA ASP A 288 13.54 12.74 12.38
C ASP A 288 13.70 11.32 12.95
N ALA A 289 13.43 10.31 12.13
CA ALA A 289 13.62 8.91 12.50
C ALA A 289 15.10 8.53 12.72
N THR A 290 16.05 9.24 12.10
CA THR A 290 17.50 8.95 12.20
C THR A 290 18.28 9.90 13.11
N GLN A 291 17.87 11.17 13.26
CA GLN A 291 18.52 12.20 14.08
C GLN A 291 18.08 12.17 15.56
N SER A 292 17.00 11.47 15.92
CA SER A 292 16.75 11.18 17.33
C SER A 292 17.82 10.20 17.83
N LEU A 293 18.87 10.77 18.45
CA LEU A 293 20.15 10.19 18.92
C LEU A 293 20.07 8.98 19.91
N SER A 294 19.17 8.04 19.72
CA SER A 294 19.03 6.85 20.58
C SER A 294 18.50 5.59 19.87
N TRP A 295 18.53 5.54 18.54
CA TRP A 295 18.13 4.33 17.81
C TRP A 295 19.38 3.48 17.52
N PRO A 296 19.50 2.28 18.09
CA PRO A 296 20.54 1.35 17.67
C PRO A 296 20.38 1.11 16.17
N GLN A 297 21.49 1.11 15.43
CA GLN A 297 21.53 0.85 13.98
C GLN A 297 20.94 -0.52 13.55
N SER A 298 20.47 -1.31 14.51
CA SER A 298 19.77 -2.59 14.36
C SER A 298 18.31 -2.55 14.83
N SER A 299 17.72 -1.37 15.03
CA SER A 299 16.49 -1.23 15.82
C SER A 299 15.29 -1.93 15.18
N PRO A 300 14.72 -2.97 15.83
CA PRO A 300 13.46 -3.60 15.43
C PRO A 300 12.30 -2.61 15.31
N LEU A 301 12.45 -1.40 15.86
CA LEU A 301 11.47 -0.34 15.82
C LEU A 301 11.31 0.27 14.40
N LEU A 302 12.35 0.32 13.56
CA LEU A 302 12.18 0.81 12.16
C LEU A 302 11.21 -0.10 11.39
N ASN A 303 11.43 -1.41 11.49
CA ASN A 303 10.52 -2.44 10.97
C ASN A 303 9.14 -2.41 11.64
N THR A 304 8.99 -1.70 12.75
CA THR A 304 7.72 -1.57 13.48
C THR A 304 6.97 -0.31 13.09
N PHE A 305 7.61 0.72 12.52
CA PHE A 305 6.97 2.01 12.29
C PHE A 305 7.00 2.49 10.84
N LEU A 306 7.80 1.86 9.97
CA LEU A 306 7.81 2.09 8.53
C LEU A 306 7.31 0.87 7.79
N GLY A 307 6.43 1.04 6.80
CA GLY A 307 6.10 0.00 5.82
C GLY A 307 7.18 -0.11 4.75
N ASP A 308 7.26 -1.26 4.08
CA ASP A 308 8.00 -1.38 2.82
C ASP A 308 7.38 -0.44 1.78
N VAL A 309 6.05 -0.38 1.80
CA VAL A 309 5.23 0.56 1.05
C VAL A 309 4.38 1.35 2.04
N ASN A 310 4.31 2.67 1.88
CA ASN A 310 3.50 3.55 2.73
C ASN A 310 2.58 4.34 1.81
N THR A 311 1.29 4.37 2.12
CA THR A 311 0.29 5.03 1.28
C THR A 311 -0.66 5.87 2.14
N GLY A 312 -1.34 6.82 1.50
CA GLY A 312 -2.31 7.70 2.13
C GLY A 312 -3.69 7.04 2.23
N GLY A 313 -4.36 7.25 3.36
CA GLY A 313 -5.75 6.83 3.56
C GLY A 313 -6.76 7.99 3.53
N ASP A 314 -6.29 9.24 3.55
CA ASP A 314 -7.12 10.44 3.71
C ASP A 314 -7.85 10.85 2.41
N PHE A 315 -8.57 9.91 1.82
CA PHE A 315 -9.27 10.08 0.55
C PHE A 315 -10.77 9.84 0.72
N ARG A 316 -11.59 10.60 -0.02
CA ARG A 316 -13.04 10.35 -0.10
C ARG A 316 -13.41 9.48 -1.31
N ASN A 317 -12.47 9.32 -2.23
CA ASN A 317 -12.67 8.69 -3.52
C ASN A 317 -11.78 7.44 -3.63
N SER A 318 -12.37 6.33 -4.08
CA SER A 318 -11.71 5.03 -4.15
C SER A 318 -10.65 5.06 -5.25
N ASP A 319 -10.96 5.63 -6.42
CA ASP A 319 -10.00 5.82 -7.51
C ASP A 319 -8.72 6.58 -7.13
N ARG A 320 -8.79 7.74 -6.44
CA ARG A 320 -7.58 8.48 -6.05
C ARG A 320 -6.75 7.70 -5.04
N MET A 321 -7.41 7.05 -4.08
CA MET A 321 -6.71 6.23 -3.10
C MET A 321 -6.09 4.99 -3.75
N LYS A 322 -6.77 4.38 -4.73
CA LYS A 322 -6.24 3.26 -5.51
C LYS A 322 -5.11 3.71 -6.43
N ARG A 323 -5.20 4.86 -7.13
CA ARG A 323 -4.09 5.43 -7.91
C ARG A 323 -2.84 5.57 -7.05
N LEU A 324 -2.97 6.20 -5.88
CA LEU A 324 -1.83 6.32 -4.97
C LEU A 324 -1.34 4.94 -4.52
N ALA A 325 -2.23 4.03 -4.11
CA ALA A 325 -1.80 2.69 -3.72
C ALA A 325 -1.05 1.98 -4.87
N TYR A 326 -1.56 2.05 -6.10
CA TYR A 326 -0.91 1.48 -7.29
C TYR A 326 0.45 2.12 -7.55
N HIS A 327 0.58 3.45 -7.43
CA HIS A 327 1.85 4.15 -7.55
C HIS A 327 2.88 3.62 -6.56
N GLU A 328 2.51 3.55 -5.28
CA GLU A 328 3.42 3.10 -4.22
C GLU A 328 3.75 1.60 -4.32
N ILE A 329 2.81 0.79 -4.81
CA ILE A 329 3.07 -0.62 -5.16
C ILE A 329 3.91 -0.73 -6.45
N GLY A 330 3.79 0.23 -7.36
CA GLY A 330 4.62 0.37 -8.55
C GLY A 330 6.10 0.50 -8.21
N HIS A 331 6.44 1.26 -7.17
CA HIS A 331 7.79 1.25 -6.62
C HIS A 331 8.22 -0.13 -6.11
N ALA A 332 7.34 -0.87 -5.43
CA ALA A 332 7.66 -2.24 -5.02
C ALA A 332 7.86 -3.19 -6.23
N SER A 333 7.05 -3.04 -7.28
CA SER A 333 7.21 -3.73 -8.56
C SER A 333 8.55 -3.44 -9.22
N HIS A 334 8.93 -2.16 -9.29
CA HIS A 334 10.22 -1.75 -9.84
C HIS A 334 11.40 -2.23 -8.98
N PHE A 335 11.26 -2.31 -7.66
CA PHE A 335 12.25 -2.95 -6.79
C PHE A 335 12.48 -4.43 -7.16
N ALA A 336 11.41 -5.18 -7.46
CA ALA A 336 11.53 -6.58 -7.88
C ALA A 336 12.25 -6.74 -9.23
N GLY A 337 12.12 -5.77 -10.14
CA GLY A 337 12.83 -5.76 -11.43
C GLY A 337 14.23 -5.16 -11.39
N SER A 338 14.61 -4.51 -10.30
CA SER A 338 15.88 -3.80 -10.15
C SER A 338 16.76 -4.44 -9.07
N SER A 339 17.38 -3.64 -8.20
CA SER A 339 18.25 -4.15 -7.14
C SER A 339 18.23 -3.27 -5.90
N THR A 340 18.64 -3.85 -4.78
CA THR A 340 18.89 -3.12 -3.53
C THR A 340 19.81 -1.92 -3.74
N SER A 341 20.85 -2.04 -4.56
CA SER A 341 21.77 -0.91 -4.80
C SER A 341 21.09 0.26 -5.51
N PHE A 342 20.21 -0.02 -6.47
CA PHE A 342 19.46 1.00 -7.19
C PHE A 342 18.48 1.73 -6.26
N TYR A 343 17.71 0.97 -5.46
CA TYR A 343 16.79 1.58 -4.49
C TYR A 343 17.48 2.32 -3.34
N ARG A 344 18.69 1.90 -2.95
CA ARG A 344 19.52 2.71 -2.03
C ARG A 344 19.85 4.08 -2.62
N SER A 345 20.12 4.16 -3.93
CA SER A 345 20.35 5.43 -4.62
C SER A 345 19.10 6.30 -4.64
N ILE A 346 17.91 5.74 -4.89
CA ILE A 346 16.63 6.47 -4.84
C ILE A 346 16.40 7.04 -3.45
N ILE A 347 16.46 6.21 -2.40
CA ILE A 347 16.26 6.65 -1.02
C ILE A 347 17.28 7.73 -0.64
N ALA A 348 18.55 7.59 -1.03
CA ALA A 348 19.57 8.61 -0.79
C ALA A 348 19.24 9.92 -1.54
N ALA A 349 18.79 9.83 -2.79
CA ALA A 349 18.42 10.99 -3.61
C ALA A 349 17.24 11.75 -2.97
N GLU A 350 16.17 11.05 -2.63
CA GLU A 350 14.96 11.65 -2.05
C GLU A 350 15.20 12.19 -0.65
N VAL A 351 15.98 11.49 0.19
CA VAL A 351 16.41 12.04 1.47
C VAL A 351 17.24 13.30 1.22
N GLY A 352 18.20 13.25 0.29
CA GLY A 352 19.01 14.40 -0.14
C GLY A 352 18.21 15.62 -0.57
N ALA A 353 17.09 15.37 -1.26
CA ALA A 353 16.22 16.38 -1.85
C ALA A 353 14.98 16.72 -1.00
N PHE A 354 14.80 16.02 0.12
CA PHE A 354 13.59 16.02 0.96
C PHE A 354 12.28 15.57 0.29
N GLY A 355 12.35 14.87 -0.82
CA GLY A 355 11.20 14.53 -1.66
C GLY A 355 11.70 14.28 -3.07
N HIS A 356 10.89 14.57 -4.08
CA HIS A 356 11.30 14.38 -5.46
C HIS A 356 12.36 15.40 -5.92
N GLY A 357 12.43 16.56 -5.25
CA GLY A 357 13.48 17.54 -5.48
C GLY A 357 13.28 18.35 -6.76
N ASN A 358 14.35 18.48 -7.54
CA ASN A 358 14.34 19.11 -8.84
C ASN A 358 15.40 18.44 -9.74
N PRO A 359 15.43 18.71 -11.05
CA PRO A 359 16.35 18.02 -11.98
C PRO A 359 17.85 18.16 -11.65
N ASN A 360 18.23 19.12 -10.81
CA ASN A 360 19.62 19.42 -10.46
C ASN A 360 20.06 18.78 -9.13
N VAL A 361 19.20 18.04 -8.44
CA VAL A 361 19.58 17.38 -7.18
C VAL A 361 20.50 16.19 -7.44
N ASN A 362 21.27 15.81 -6.42
CA ASN A 362 22.11 14.61 -6.50
C ASN A 362 21.25 13.40 -6.85
N LEU A 363 21.66 12.67 -7.90
CA LEU A 363 20.97 11.48 -8.38
C LEU A 363 19.54 11.74 -8.89
N ALA A 364 19.21 12.97 -9.33
CA ALA A 364 17.89 13.31 -9.88
C ALA A 364 17.36 12.31 -10.91
N GLY A 365 18.22 11.79 -11.79
CA GLY A 365 17.83 10.79 -12.79
C GLY A 365 17.28 9.48 -12.19
N HIS A 366 17.72 9.08 -10.99
CA HIS A 366 17.17 7.90 -10.32
C HIS A 366 15.73 8.15 -9.88
N ILE A 367 15.46 9.34 -9.33
CA ILE A 367 14.10 9.77 -8.95
C ILE A 367 13.23 9.84 -10.21
N GLN A 368 13.69 10.52 -11.26
CA GLN A 368 12.95 10.66 -12.52
C GLN A 368 12.50 9.32 -13.09
N ILE A 369 13.40 8.33 -13.17
CA ILE A 369 13.09 7.01 -13.70
C ILE A 369 12.17 6.22 -12.77
N ALA A 370 12.39 6.28 -11.45
CA ALA A 370 11.59 5.53 -10.49
C ALA A 370 10.15 6.05 -10.42
N GLU A 371 9.99 7.36 -10.28
CA GLU A 371 8.69 8.02 -10.16
C GLU A 371 7.90 7.97 -11.47
N SER A 372 8.54 8.23 -12.61
CA SER A 372 7.88 8.14 -13.92
C SER A 372 7.33 6.74 -14.17
N TRP A 373 8.11 5.70 -13.86
CA TRP A 373 7.68 4.32 -14.06
C TRP A 373 6.57 3.88 -13.09
N ALA A 374 6.70 4.24 -11.80
CA ALA A 374 5.67 4.00 -10.80
C ALA A 374 4.34 4.67 -11.17
N GLN A 375 4.41 5.91 -11.67
CA GLN A 375 3.25 6.68 -12.09
C GLN A 375 2.60 6.11 -13.36
N HIS A 376 3.39 5.71 -14.36
CA HIS A 376 2.87 5.02 -15.55
C HIS A 376 2.11 3.74 -15.20
N MET A 377 2.67 2.91 -14.31
CA MET A 377 1.98 1.72 -13.80
C MET A 377 0.66 2.08 -13.09
N ALA A 378 0.68 3.11 -12.24
CA ALA A 378 -0.50 3.56 -11.53
C ALA A 378 -1.63 4.03 -12.46
N LEU A 379 -1.29 4.84 -13.46
CA LEU A 379 -2.21 5.36 -14.46
C LEU A 379 -2.77 4.23 -15.35
N THR A 380 -1.92 3.30 -15.78
CA THR A 380 -2.34 2.09 -16.50
C THR A 380 -3.36 1.29 -15.69
N MET A 381 -3.11 1.07 -14.41
CA MET A 381 -3.99 0.24 -13.57
C MET A 381 -5.29 0.95 -13.19
N VAL A 382 -5.23 2.24 -12.89
CA VAL A 382 -6.44 3.00 -12.53
C VAL A 382 -7.35 3.17 -13.74
N LYS A 383 -6.82 3.35 -14.97
CA LYS A 383 -7.65 3.38 -16.19
C LYS A 383 -8.31 2.03 -16.49
N LEU A 384 -7.60 0.92 -16.28
CA LEU A 384 -8.17 -0.43 -16.43
C LEU A 384 -9.27 -0.70 -15.39
N GLN A 385 -9.08 -0.26 -14.15
CA GLN A 385 -10.06 -0.42 -13.09
C GLN A 385 -11.29 0.48 -13.27
N TYR A 386 -11.10 1.70 -13.77
CA TYR A 386 -12.14 2.73 -13.91
C TYR A 386 -12.19 3.28 -15.35
N PRO A 387 -12.58 2.46 -16.34
CA PRO A 387 -12.68 2.90 -17.72
C PRO A 387 -13.77 3.98 -17.89
N PRO A 388 -13.80 4.73 -19.02
CA PRO A 388 -14.76 5.81 -19.23
C PRO A 388 -16.23 5.41 -19.04
N SER A 389 -16.56 4.14 -19.28
CA SER A 389 -17.91 3.59 -19.06
C SER A 389 -18.40 3.66 -17.62
N VAL A 390 -17.51 3.87 -16.64
CA VAL A 390 -17.86 3.95 -15.21
C VAL A 390 -18.51 5.29 -14.84
N GLY A 391 -18.43 6.33 -15.69
CA GLY A 391 -19.24 7.56 -15.62
C GLY A 391 -19.01 8.50 -14.43
N ASN A 392 -18.60 7.98 -13.28
CA ASN A 392 -18.20 8.73 -12.09
C ASN A 392 -16.68 8.61 -11.93
N THR A 393 -15.96 9.70 -12.13
CA THR A 393 -14.55 9.80 -11.76
C THR A 393 -14.34 11.01 -10.86
N SER A 394 -13.30 10.95 -10.03
CA SER A 394 -12.90 12.07 -9.18
C SER A 394 -11.90 13.04 -9.84
N VAL A 395 -11.43 12.72 -11.05
CA VAL A 395 -10.60 13.63 -11.85
C VAL A 395 -11.47 14.50 -12.75
N VAL A 396 -10.89 15.59 -13.28
CA VAL A 396 -11.62 16.56 -14.11
C VAL A 396 -12.09 15.93 -15.43
N LEU A 397 -11.34 14.96 -15.95
CA LEU A 397 -11.56 14.32 -17.24
C LEU A 397 -12.01 12.86 -17.06
N SER A 398 -11.16 11.93 -17.47
CA SER A 398 -11.25 10.49 -17.22
C SER A 398 -9.85 9.97 -16.92
N TRP A 399 -9.73 8.78 -16.35
CA TRP A 399 -8.41 8.18 -16.12
C TRP A 399 -7.67 7.82 -17.42
N GLU A 400 -8.41 7.59 -18.51
CA GLU A 400 -7.82 7.39 -19.84
C GLU A 400 -7.20 8.70 -20.35
N LEU A 401 -7.95 9.80 -20.29
CA LEU A 401 -7.44 11.11 -20.68
C LEU A 401 -6.34 11.62 -19.74
N GLU A 402 -6.41 11.32 -18.45
CA GLU A 402 -5.35 11.66 -17.50
C GLU A 402 -4.05 10.91 -17.82
N HIS A 403 -4.13 9.64 -18.26
CA HIS A 403 -2.96 8.86 -18.64
C HIS A 403 -2.33 9.38 -19.93
N GLU A 404 -3.17 9.79 -20.89
CA GLU A 404 -2.73 10.38 -22.15
C GLU A 404 -2.14 11.79 -21.95
N ASP A 405 -2.88 12.68 -21.28
CA ASP A 405 -2.58 14.10 -21.28
C ASP A 405 -1.47 14.51 -20.28
N VAL A 406 -1.02 13.63 -19.38
CA VAL A 406 -0.02 13.97 -18.36
C VAL A 406 1.40 13.83 -18.90
N ARG A 407 2.09 14.95 -19.05
CA ARG A 407 3.48 14.99 -19.53
C ARG A 407 4.46 14.77 -18.38
N ASN A 408 4.65 15.75 -17.51
CA ASN A 408 5.55 15.63 -16.37
C ASN A 408 4.80 15.73 -15.04
N GLU A 409 5.49 15.43 -13.93
CA GLU A 409 5.04 15.90 -12.61
C GLU A 409 5.01 17.43 -12.59
N LYS A 410 6.10 18.03 -13.05
CA LYS A 410 6.31 19.47 -13.19
C LYS A 410 7.19 19.70 -14.41
N GLU A 411 7.06 20.87 -15.04
CA GLU A 411 7.90 21.28 -16.17
C GLU A 411 9.36 20.87 -15.99
N ASN A 412 9.86 20.08 -16.95
CA ASN A 412 11.23 19.56 -17.02
C ASN A 412 11.67 18.67 -15.86
N HIS A 413 10.72 18.06 -15.13
CA HIS A 413 11.00 17.18 -13.99
C HIS A 413 10.81 15.69 -14.29
N ILE A 414 9.93 14.99 -13.57
CA ILE A 414 9.68 13.55 -13.72
C ILE A 414 8.83 13.36 -14.99
N PRO A 415 9.31 12.66 -16.03
CA PRO A 415 8.60 12.53 -17.31
C PRO A 415 7.55 11.43 -17.27
N ILE A 416 6.37 11.70 -16.71
CA ILE A 416 5.32 10.70 -16.45
C ILE A 416 4.79 10.04 -17.73
N GLY A 417 4.39 10.83 -18.72
CA GLY A 417 3.71 10.36 -19.94
C GLY A 417 4.59 9.55 -20.88
N ILE A 418 5.92 9.65 -20.75
CA ILE A 418 6.86 9.14 -21.75
C ILE A 418 6.71 7.65 -22.06
N PHE A 419 6.29 6.86 -21.07
CA PHE A 419 6.04 5.43 -21.26
C PHE A 419 4.74 5.16 -22.04
N ASN A 420 3.71 5.99 -21.89
CA ASN A 420 2.46 5.86 -22.62
C ASN A 420 2.68 6.13 -24.11
N ASP A 421 3.30 7.26 -24.45
CA ASP A 421 3.61 7.69 -25.83
C ASP A 421 4.52 6.69 -26.55
N LEU A 422 5.47 6.09 -25.83
CA LEU A 422 6.29 5.01 -26.40
C LEU A 422 5.45 3.76 -26.75
N ILE A 423 4.32 3.52 -26.08
CA ILE A 423 3.53 2.29 -26.20
C ILE A 423 2.33 2.43 -27.14
N ASP A 424 1.54 3.49 -27.00
CA ASP A 424 0.18 3.59 -27.53
C ASP A 424 0.11 3.65 -29.07
N GLY A 425 1.16 4.15 -29.72
CA GLY A 425 1.24 4.37 -31.15
C GLY A 425 0.37 5.48 -31.70
N ILE A 426 0.00 6.45 -30.85
CA ILE A 426 -0.78 7.63 -31.22
C ILE A 426 0.19 8.71 -31.71
N ASN A 427 0.55 8.63 -32.99
CA ASN A 427 1.42 9.64 -33.61
C ASN A 427 0.63 10.91 -33.98
N LEU A 428 0.45 11.80 -32.99
CA LEU A 428 -0.27 13.06 -33.13
C LEU A 428 0.41 14.18 -32.35
N SER A 429 0.02 15.41 -32.66
CA SER A 429 0.23 16.52 -31.73
C SER A 429 -0.93 16.58 -30.77
N GLU A 430 -0.63 16.44 -29.49
CA GLU A 430 -1.60 16.40 -28.40
C GLU A 430 -1.40 17.57 -27.44
N ASN A 431 -2.43 17.87 -26.65
CA ASN A 431 -2.40 18.98 -25.71
C ASN A 431 -2.26 18.43 -24.29
N VAL A 432 -1.02 18.38 -23.81
CA VAL A 432 -0.64 17.78 -22.52
C VAL A 432 -0.49 18.83 -21.42
N TYR A 433 -0.39 18.40 -20.18
CA TYR A 433 -0.14 19.23 -19.01
C TYR A 433 0.84 18.58 -18.03
N ASP A 434 1.44 19.38 -17.15
CA ASP A 434 2.22 18.87 -16.03
C ASP A 434 1.33 18.74 -14.78
N GLU A 435 1.46 17.64 -14.03
CA GLU A 435 0.55 17.24 -12.95
C GLU A 435 0.41 18.30 -11.85
N ASP A 436 1.47 19.07 -11.56
CA ASP A 436 1.46 20.12 -10.54
C ASP A 436 0.89 21.48 -11.02
N ASP A 437 0.60 21.64 -12.32
CA ASP A 437 0.19 22.92 -12.91
C ASP A 437 -1.32 23.21 -12.79
N PHE A 438 -2.02 22.56 -11.86
CA PHE A 438 -3.45 22.80 -11.65
C PHE A 438 -3.75 24.25 -11.20
N ILE A 439 -4.63 24.93 -11.94
CA ILE A 439 -5.18 26.23 -11.53
C ILE A 439 -6.37 25.97 -10.62
N LEU A 440 -6.24 26.34 -9.34
CA LEU A 440 -7.29 26.22 -8.34
C LEU A 440 -8.14 27.51 -8.25
N ASP A 441 -9.45 27.38 -8.02
CA ASP A 441 -10.30 28.52 -7.62
C ASP A 441 -9.99 28.97 -6.19
N SER A 442 -10.68 30.01 -5.74
CA SER A 442 -10.61 30.50 -4.36
C SER A 442 -11.02 29.47 -3.30
N ASN A 443 -11.64 28.36 -3.70
CA ASN A 443 -12.06 27.27 -2.82
C ASN A 443 -11.13 26.05 -2.91
N GLY A 444 -10.03 26.13 -3.68
CA GLY A 444 -9.09 25.02 -3.88
C GLY A 444 -9.57 23.96 -4.87
N PHE A 445 -10.57 24.27 -5.71
CA PHE A 445 -11.06 23.38 -6.75
C PHE A 445 -10.34 23.61 -8.07
N ILE A 446 -9.95 22.55 -8.78
CA ILE A 446 -9.28 22.66 -10.09
C ILE A 446 -10.25 23.27 -11.11
N VAL A 447 -9.93 24.46 -11.63
CA VAL A 447 -10.75 25.20 -12.61
C VAL A 447 -10.27 24.98 -14.03
N SER A 448 -8.96 24.84 -14.20
CA SER A 448 -8.33 24.66 -15.50
C SER A 448 -6.95 24.05 -15.35
N VAL A 449 -6.49 23.40 -16.41
CA VAL A 449 -5.12 22.91 -16.52
C VAL A 449 -4.50 23.56 -17.75
N PRO A 450 -3.42 24.35 -17.62
CA PRO A 450 -2.68 24.85 -18.77
C PRO A 450 -2.23 23.67 -19.62
N ARG A 451 -2.51 23.74 -20.93
CA ARG A 451 -2.10 22.69 -21.86
C ARG A 451 -1.12 23.23 -22.88
N THR A 452 -0.08 22.46 -23.15
CA THR A 452 0.93 22.74 -24.16
C THR A 452 0.92 21.66 -25.23
N PRO A 453 1.15 22.00 -26.50
CA PRO A 453 1.34 20.99 -27.53
C PRO A 453 2.55 20.11 -27.19
N LEU A 454 2.38 18.80 -27.24
CA LEU A 454 3.46 17.81 -27.32
C LEU A 454 3.40 17.14 -28.69
N ARG A 455 4.58 16.79 -29.23
CA ARG A 455 4.68 16.09 -30.50
C ARG A 455 5.20 14.68 -30.27
N ASP A 456 4.33 13.70 -30.45
CA ASP A 456 4.74 12.30 -30.46
C ASP A 456 4.84 11.78 -31.91
N ASN A 457 6.06 11.44 -32.33
CA ASN A 457 6.29 10.80 -33.63
C ASN A 457 6.46 9.27 -33.50
N VAL A 458 6.44 8.72 -32.28
CA VAL A 458 6.63 7.29 -32.04
C VAL A 458 5.35 6.55 -32.42
N THR A 459 5.44 5.65 -33.40
CA THR A 459 4.27 4.88 -33.87
C THR A 459 3.95 3.66 -33.00
N GLY A 460 4.43 3.68 -31.74
CA GLY A 460 4.23 2.64 -30.74
C GLY A 460 5.11 1.41 -30.96
N GLY A 461 4.64 0.28 -30.46
CA GLY A 461 5.31 -1.02 -30.61
C GLY A 461 6.30 -1.37 -29.52
N TYR A 462 6.60 -0.44 -28.60
CA TYR A 462 7.06 -0.81 -27.27
C TYR A 462 5.90 -1.39 -26.46
N THR A 463 6.20 -2.08 -25.37
CA THR A 463 5.19 -2.69 -24.50
C THR A 463 5.55 -2.49 -23.05
N ASN A 464 4.55 -2.56 -22.17
CA ASN A 464 4.74 -2.63 -20.73
C ASN A 464 5.70 -3.78 -20.34
N GLN A 465 5.63 -4.93 -21.03
CA GLN A 465 6.56 -6.05 -20.84
C GLN A 465 8.01 -5.71 -21.20
N PHE A 466 8.23 -4.98 -22.31
CA PHE A 466 9.57 -4.50 -22.67
C PHE A 466 10.13 -3.59 -21.57
N PHE A 467 9.36 -2.60 -21.12
CA PHE A 467 9.83 -1.70 -20.08
C PHE A 467 10.07 -2.42 -18.75
N ALA A 468 9.17 -3.31 -18.33
CA ALA A 468 9.37 -4.11 -17.14
C ALA A 468 10.68 -4.92 -17.13
N GLN A 469 11.12 -5.43 -18.29
CA GLN A 469 12.39 -6.17 -18.42
C GLN A 469 13.63 -5.26 -18.49
N THR A 470 13.47 -4.04 -19.00
CA THR A 470 14.58 -3.11 -19.22
C THR A 470 14.82 -2.15 -18.07
N MET A 471 13.79 -1.84 -17.28
CA MET A 471 13.79 -0.97 -16.10
C MET A 471 14.44 -1.68 -14.89
N ASN A 472 15.69 -2.10 -15.10
CA ASN A 472 16.56 -2.69 -14.09
C ASN A 472 17.62 -1.66 -13.64
N SER A 473 18.52 -2.07 -12.75
CA SER A 473 19.51 -1.17 -12.13
C SER A 473 20.50 -0.49 -13.09
N SER A 474 20.52 -0.86 -14.37
CA SER A 474 21.34 -0.18 -15.38
C SER A 474 20.65 1.01 -16.03
N VAL A 475 19.33 1.18 -15.86
CA VAL A 475 18.56 2.34 -16.35
C VAL A 475 18.25 3.23 -15.17
N PHE A 476 18.99 4.34 -15.05
CA PHE A 476 18.92 5.23 -13.87
C PHE A 476 18.87 6.72 -14.23
N THR A 477 18.66 7.04 -15.51
CA THR A 477 18.33 8.39 -15.99
C THR A 477 17.41 8.27 -17.21
N PRO A 478 16.59 9.30 -17.51
CA PRO A 478 15.83 9.36 -18.76
C PRO A 478 16.71 9.19 -20.01
N ASP A 479 17.93 9.74 -20.00
CA ASP A 479 18.88 9.56 -21.09
C ASP A 479 19.27 8.10 -21.34
N ILE A 480 19.47 7.31 -20.28
CA ILE A 480 19.80 5.89 -20.43
C ILE A 480 18.58 5.09 -20.91
N LEU A 481 17.38 5.45 -20.45
CA LEU A 481 16.14 4.87 -20.97
C LEU A 481 16.01 5.14 -22.46
N ARG A 482 16.25 6.39 -22.90
CA ARG A 482 16.29 6.76 -24.33
C ARG A 482 17.24 5.89 -25.13
N GLN A 483 18.48 5.72 -24.65
CA GLN A 483 19.47 4.86 -25.31
C GLN A 483 19.01 3.40 -25.37
N ARG A 484 18.32 2.91 -24.34
CA ARG A 484 17.72 1.57 -24.33
C ARG A 484 16.65 1.44 -25.40
N CYS A 485 15.75 2.41 -25.52
CA CYS A 485 14.73 2.44 -26.56
C CYS A 485 15.37 2.43 -27.97
N ILE A 486 16.34 3.32 -28.23
CA ILE A 486 17.07 3.38 -29.51
C ILE A 486 17.76 2.06 -29.84
N SER A 487 18.27 1.33 -28.85
CA SER A 487 18.89 0.02 -29.07
C SER A 487 17.90 -1.09 -29.42
N SER A 488 16.59 -0.87 -29.23
CA SER A 488 15.51 -1.85 -29.36
C SER A 488 14.31 -1.27 -30.13
N LEU A 489 14.56 -0.55 -31.23
CA LEU A 489 13.53 0.13 -32.01
C LEU A 489 12.46 -0.85 -32.54
N PRO A 490 11.17 -0.57 -32.31
CA PRO A 490 10.06 -1.22 -32.98
C PRO A 490 10.08 -0.99 -34.49
N VAL A 491 9.31 -1.80 -35.22
CA VAL A 491 9.12 -1.63 -36.67
C VAL A 491 8.48 -0.26 -36.93
N ASN A 492 9.04 0.49 -37.89
CA ASN A 492 8.60 1.85 -38.28
C ASN A 492 8.88 2.97 -37.25
N VAL A 493 9.59 2.70 -36.15
CA VAL A 493 10.10 3.74 -35.26
C VAL A 493 11.57 4.00 -35.58
N THR A 494 11.95 5.26 -35.75
CA THR A 494 13.33 5.66 -36.03
C THR A 494 14.01 6.20 -34.77
N THR A 495 15.34 6.27 -34.82
CA THR A 495 16.13 6.96 -33.77
C THR A 495 15.75 8.43 -33.64
N ALA A 496 15.33 9.10 -34.72
CA ALA A 496 14.89 10.49 -34.69
C ALA A 496 13.59 10.61 -33.90
N ASP A 497 12.61 9.75 -34.15
CA ASP A 497 11.31 9.78 -33.45
C ASP A 497 11.48 9.67 -31.93
N VAL A 498 12.31 8.73 -31.47
CA VAL A 498 12.60 8.56 -30.03
C VAL A 498 13.37 9.77 -29.46
N ASN A 499 14.33 10.34 -30.19
CA ASN A 499 15.06 11.51 -29.70
C ASN A 499 14.17 12.76 -29.61
N ASP A 500 13.29 12.95 -30.59
CA ASP A 500 12.34 14.06 -30.64
C ASP A 500 11.37 13.94 -29.45
N LEU A 501 10.77 12.76 -29.23
CA LEU A 501 9.88 12.53 -28.09
C LEU A 501 10.58 12.84 -26.76
N PHE A 502 11.77 12.28 -26.50
CA PHE A 502 12.50 12.59 -25.26
C PHE A 502 12.88 14.07 -25.14
N SER A 503 12.98 14.82 -26.23
CA SER A 503 13.24 16.26 -26.18
C SER A 503 12.00 17.03 -25.73
N GLU A 504 10.79 16.61 -26.12
CA GLU A 504 9.51 17.21 -25.66
C GLU A 504 9.30 17.10 -24.14
N TYR A 505 9.87 16.07 -23.51
CA TYR A 505 9.82 15.86 -22.05
C TYR A 505 10.93 16.60 -21.27
N ASN A 506 11.95 17.11 -21.97
CA ASN A 506 13.08 17.83 -21.37
C ASN A 506 13.09 19.34 -21.68
N ASN A 507 12.07 19.84 -22.40
CA ASN A 507 11.92 21.24 -22.79
C ASN A 507 10.82 21.99 -22.04
#